data_AF-A0A8T1N4Y7-F1
#
_entry.id   AF-A0A8T1N4Y7-F1
#
_cell.length_a   1.000
_cell.length_b   1.000
_cell.length_c   1.000
_cell.angle_alpha   90.00
_cell.angle_beta   90.00
_cell.angle_gamma   90.00
#
_symmetry.space_group_name_H-M   'P 1'
#
loop_
_entity.id
_entity.type
_entity.pdbx_description
1 polymer ?
#
loop_
_entity_poly.entity_id
_entity_poly.type
_entity_poly.pdbx_seq_one_letter_code
_entity_poly.pdbx_strand_id
1 'polypeptide(L)'
;MICPYIINVSVLVGGILSWGLMWPLIENRKGDWYPASLPSNSMSGLQAYKVFIAIALILGDGLYNFLKVLSQTILGLSHQLLTKKLSSELPVADHSSPKSSQLSYDDKRRSQLFLKDQIPTWFAIGGYVAIAAISIGTLPNIFHQLKWYYILVIYIFAPTLAFCNAYGCGLTDWSLAPTYGKLAIFTIGAWAGASHGGVLAGLAACGVMMNIVSTASDLMQDFKTGYLTLASPRAMFVSQLIGTAMGCVIAPSVFWLFYNAFDDIGNPGSEYAAPYAIVYRNMAIIGVDGFSSLPKNCLLLCYVFFGAAILINLIRDRVDKKWGRYIPLPMAMAIPFYIGPYFAIDMCVGSLILFIWEKINKSKADAFGPAVASGLICGDGIWTLPASILALAGVKPPICMKFLSRGSNAKVDKFLTSQG
;
A
#
# COMPACT_ATOMS: atom_id res chain seq x y z
N MET A 1 2.04 3.24 14.77
CA MET A 1 0.57 3.27 15.01
C MET A 1 0.01 1.88 14.80
N ILE A 2 -0.88 1.42 15.68
CA ILE A 2 -1.62 0.17 15.45
C ILE A 2 -2.74 0.44 14.44
N CYS A 3 -2.97 -0.49 13.50
CA CYS A 3 -4.04 -0.37 12.52
C CYS A 3 -5.40 -0.15 13.22
N PRO A 4 -6.18 0.87 12.83
CA PRO A 4 -7.52 1.09 13.37
C PRO A 4 -8.40 -0.15 13.26
N TYR A 5 -9.26 -0.38 14.27
CA TYR A 5 -10.20 -1.51 14.29
C TYR A 5 -11.02 -1.67 13.00
N ILE A 6 -11.41 -0.56 12.38
CA ILE A 6 -12.16 -0.58 11.13
C ILE A 6 -11.39 -1.23 9.98
N ILE A 7 -10.06 -1.08 9.92
CA ILE A 7 -9.24 -1.75 8.91
C ILE A 7 -9.32 -3.25 9.13
N ASN A 8 -9.08 -3.72 10.35
CA ASN A 8 -9.03 -5.15 10.65
C ASN A 8 -10.40 -5.83 10.48
N VAL A 9 -11.48 -5.14 10.84
CA VAL A 9 -12.84 -5.60 10.54
C VAL A 9 -13.11 -5.63 9.03
N SER A 10 -12.63 -4.64 8.27
CA SER A 10 -12.76 -4.62 6.81
C SER A 10 -11.99 -5.77 6.15
N VAL A 11 -10.77 -6.06 6.63
CA VAL A 11 -9.99 -7.23 6.21
C VAL A 11 -10.77 -8.52 6.53
N LEU A 12 -11.38 -8.64 7.72
CA LEU A 12 -12.19 -9.81 8.06
C LEU A 12 -13.42 -9.97 7.14
N VAL A 13 -14.17 -8.89 6.89
CA VAL A 13 -15.31 -8.89 5.96
C VAL A 13 -14.87 -9.30 4.57
N GLY A 14 -13.72 -8.79 4.10
CA GLY A 14 -13.12 -9.20 2.83
C GLY A 14 -12.78 -10.69 2.78
N GLY A 15 -12.27 -11.25 3.87
CA GLY A 15 -11.95 -12.68 4.00
C GLY A 15 -13.19 -13.57 3.93
N ILE A 16 -14.24 -13.20 4.68
CA ILE A 16 -15.53 -13.91 4.68
C ILE A 16 -16.17 -13.85 3.30
N LEU A 17 -16.21 -12.66 2.68
CA LEU A 17 -16.86 -12.47 1.39
C LEU A 17 -16.13 -13.20 0.27
N SER A 18 -14.79 -13.15 0.26
CA SER A 18 -13.99 -13.82 -0.77
C SER A 18 -13.94 -15.34 -0.60
N TRP A 19 -13.40 -15.83 0.51
CA TRP A 19 -13.16 -17.26 0.72
C TRP A 19 -14.36 -18.01 1.28
N GLY A 20 -15.24 -17.33 2.02
CA GLY A 20 -16.45 -17.94 2.57
C GLY A 20 -17.61 -18.02 1.57
N LEU A 21 -17.72 -17.03 0.66
CA LEU A 21 -18.86 -16.95 -0.25
C LEU A 21 -18.45 -17.02 -1.73
N MET A 22 -17.60 -16.11 -2.21
CA MET A 22 -17.35 -15.96 -3.65
C MET A 22 -16.60 -17.12 -4.27
N TRP A 23 -15.45 -17.54 -3.71
CA TRP A 23 -14.64 -18.59 -4.32
C TRP A 23 -15.36 -19.93 -4.39
N PRO A 24 -16.06 -20.40 -3.33
CA PRO A 24 -16.88 -21.61 -3.43
C PRO A 24 -17.99 -21.50 -4.49
N LEU A 25 -18.65 -20.35 -4.62
CA LEU A 25 -19.71 -20.15 -5.62
C LEU A 25 -19.17 -20.13 -7.06
N ILE A 26 -18.02 -19.51 -7.30
CA ILE A 26 -17.37 -19.47 -8.62
C ILE A 26 -16.80 -20.85 -8.97
N GLU A 27 -16.26 -21.58 -7.98
CA GLU A 27 -15.75 -22.93 -8.17
C GLU A 27 -16.85 -23.92 -8.57
N ASN A 28 -18.06 -23.78 -8.03
CA ASN A 28 -19.24 -24.56 -8.45
C ASN A 28 -19.70 -24.27 -9.90
N ARG A 29 -19.19 -23.22 -10.55
CA ARG A 29 -19.48 -22.86 -11.95
C ARG A 29 -18.34 -23.22 -12.91
N LYS A 30 -17.42 -24.08 -12.48
CA LYS A 30 -16.34 -24.63 -13.33
C LYS A 30 -16.92 -25.38 -14.53
N GLY A 31 -16.48 -25.03 -15.74
CA GLY A 31 -17.01 -25.55 -17.01
C GLY A 31 -17.84 -24.53 -17.80
N ASP A 32 -18.64 -23.71 -17.12
CA ASP A 32 -19.47 -22.67 -17.75
C ASP A 32 -18.75 -21.32 -17.81
N TRP A 33 -18.11 -20.92 -16.69
CA TRP A 33 -17.47 -19.60 -16.55
C TRP A 33 -15.97 -19.62 -16.87
N TYR A 34 -15.33 -20.78 -16.73
CA TYR A 34 -13.95 -21.01 -17.14
C TYR A 34 -13.71 -22.49 -17.46
N PRO A 35 -12.77 -22.83 -18.37
CA PRO A 35 -12.54 -24.19 -18.84
C PRO A 35 -12.22 -25.17 -17.70
N ALA A 36 -12.87 -26.34 -17.70
CA ALA A 36 -12.73 -27.35 -16.65
C ALA A 36 -11.34 -28.04 -16.64
N SER A 37 -10.61 -27.99 -17.76
CA SER A 37 -9.29 -28.60 -17.96
C SER A 37 -8.12 -27.82 -17.36
N LEU A 38 -8.36 -26.60 -16.88
CA LEU A 38 -7.29 -25.74 -16.35
C LEU A 38 -7.00 -26.06 -14.87
N PRO A 39 -5.71 -26.12 -14.47
CA PRO A 39 -5.34 -26.27 -13.07
C PRO A 39 -5.78 -25.04 -12.26
N SER A 40 -6.06 -25.23 -10.97
CA SER A 40 -6.61 -24.20 -10.06
C SER A 40 -5.75 -22.94 -9.97
N ASN A 41 -4.45 -23.05 -10.27
CA ASN A 41 -3.46 -21.97 -10.28
C ASN A 41 -3.35 -21.24 -11.62
N SER A 42 -4.10 -21.65 -12.64
CA SER A 42 -4.03 -21.06 -13.98
C SER A 42 -4.69 -19.68 -14.02
N MET A 43 -4.01 -18.73 -14.66
CA MET A 43 -4.47 -17.35 -14.87
C MET A 43 -5.65 -17.22 -15.82
N SER A 44 -6.08 -18.31 -16.46
CA SER A 44 -7.31 -18.39 -17.26
C SER A 44 -8.46 -19.07 -16.50
N GLY A 45 -8.24 -19.43 -15.22
CA GLY A 45 -9.20 -20.09 -14.34
C GLY A 45 -9.56 -19.26 -13.11
N LEU A 46 -9.78 -19.93 -11.97
CA LEU A 46 -10.23 -19.29 -10.72
C LEU A 46 -9.26 -18.21 -10.21
N GLN A 47 -7.95 -18.40 -10.41
CA GLN A 47 -6.94 -17.45 -9.96
C GLN A 47 -7.08 -16.08 -10.64
N ALA A 48 -7.55 -16.05 -11.89
CA ALA A 48 -7.86 -14.81 -12.60
C ALA A 48 -8.93 -14.00 -11.85
N TYR A 49 -10.03 -14.64 -11.46
CA TYR A 49 -11.11 -13.99 -10.72
C TYR A 49 -10.62 -13.46 -9.36
N LYS A 50 -9.80 -14.24 -8.64
CA LYS A 50 -9.21 -13.81 -7.36
C LYS A 50 -8.40 -12.52 -7.52
N VAL A 51 -7.52 -12.50 -8.51
CA VAL A 51 -6.59 -11.38 -8.71
C VAL A 51 -7.31 -10.17 -9.31
N PHE A 52 -8.14 -10.35 -10.35
CA PHE A 52 -8.77 -9.24 -11.06
C PHE A 52 -9.89 -8.57 -10.27
N ILE A 53 -10.66 -9.31 -9.47
CA ILE A 53 -11.67 -8.69 -8.59
C ILE A 53 -10.98 -7.89 -7.48
N ALA A 54 -9.89 -8.41 -6.91
CA ALA A 54 -9.08 -7.66 -5.95
C ALA A 54 -8.50 -6.39 -6.59
N ILE A 55 -7.96 -6.48 -7.81
CA ILE A 55 -7.49 -5.32 -8.59
C ILE A 55 -8.62 -4.31 -8.78
N ALA A 56 -9.82 -4.74 -9.18
CA ALA A 56 -10.95 -3.85 -9.42
C ALA A 56 -11.39 -3.10 -8.15
N LEU A 57 -11.47 -3.78 -7.00
CA LEU A 57 -11.73 -3.15 -5.70
C LEU A 57 -10.68 -2.10 -5.36
N ILE A 58 -9.40 -2.46 -5.52
CA ILE A 58 -8.27 -1.59 -5.21
C ILE A 58 -8.23 -0.36 -6.13
N LEU A 59 -8.56 -0.52 -7.42
CA LEU A 59 -8.61 0.58 -8.37
C LEU A 59 -9.82 1.49 -8.16
N GLY A 60 -10.99 0.93 -7.81
CA GLY A 60 -12.18 1.72 -7.51
C GLY A 60 -11.98 2.58 -6.26
N ASP A 61 -11.42 1.99 -5.21
CA ASP A 61 -11.02 2.70 -4.00
C ASP A 61 -9.96 3.77 -4.27
N GLY A 62 -8.90 3.38 -4.99
CA GLY A 62 -7.81 4.26 -5.35
C GLY A 62 -8.27 5.45 -6.17
N LEU A 63 -9.12 5.26 -7.18
CA LEU A 63 -9.65 6.33 -8.01
C LEU A 63 -10.52 7.30 -7.20
N TYR A 64 -11.42 6.78 -6.35
CA TYR A 64 -12.25 7.62 -5.49
C TYR A 64 -11.39 8.49 -4.56
N ASN A 65 -10.43 7.88 -3.86
CA ASN A 65 -9.55 8.58 -2.93
C ASN A 65 -8.63 9.57 -3.65
N PHE A 66 -8.13 9.23 -4.83
CA PHE A 66 -7.36 10.14 -5.68
C PHE A 66 -8.19 11.38 -6.04
N LEU A 67 -9.40 11.21 -6.57
CA LEU A 67 -10.27 12.31 -6.96
C LEU A 67 -10.69 13.16 -5.75
N LYS A 68 -10.99 12.53 -4.61
CA LYS A 68 -11.35 13.21 -3.37
C LYS A 68 -10.19 14.07 -2.85
N VAL A 69 -9.01 13.49 -2.68
CA VAL A 69 -7.83 14.20 -2.16
C VAL A 69 -7.43 15.30 -3.14
N LEU A 70 -7.44 15.03 -4.45
CA LEU A 70 -7.16 16.04 -5.46
C LEU A 70 -8.14 17.20 -5.38
N SER A 71 -9.45 16.93 -5.28
CA SER A 71 -10.49 17.97 -5.17
C SER A 71 -10.32 18.80 -3.89
N GLN A 72 -10.10 18.16 -2.76
CA GLN A 72 -9.88 18.84 -1.48
C GLN A 72 -8.60 19.69 -1.50
N THR A 73 -7.54 19.18 -2.12
CA THR A 73 -6.27 19.89 -2.27
C THR A 73 -6.42 21.11 -3.17
N ILE A 74 -7.08 20.97 -4.33
CA ILE A 74 -7.33 22.08 -5.26
C ILE A 74 -8.21 23.14 -4.58
N LEU A 75 -9.27 22.75 -3.87
CA LEU A 75 -10.13 23.67 -3.13
C LEU A 75 -9.36 24.39 -2.03
N GLY A 76 -8.57 23.67 -1.23
CA GLY A 76 -7.74 24.26 -0.18
C GLY A 76 -6.72 25.25 -0.73
N LEU A 77 -6.03 24.89 -1.81
CA LEU A 77 -5.07 25.75 -2.48
C LEU A 77 -5.75 26.99 -3.09
N SER A 78 -6.90 26.81 -3.74
CA SER A 78 -7.66 27.92 -4.33
C SER A 78 -8.14 28.90 -3.26
N HIS A 79 -8.64 28.41 -2.13
CA HIS A 79 -9.07 29.24 -1.01
C HIS A 79 -7.88 30.00 -0.41
N GLN A 80 -6.72 29.36 -0.27
CA GLN A 80 -5.53 30.00 0.26
C GLN A 80 -4.99 31.09 -0.70
N LEU A 81 -4.99 30.83 -2.01
CA LEU A 81 -4.60 31.80 -3.03
C LEU A 81 -5.58 32.98 -3.12
N LEU A 82 -6.89 32.71 -3.08
CA LEU A 82 -7.94 33.73 -3.04
C LEU A 82 -7.83 34.60 -1.79
N THR A 83 -7.64 33.98 -0.63
CA THR A 83 -7.47 34.71 0.65
C THR A 83 -6.21 35.58 0.63
N LYS A 84 -5.09 35.05 0.09
CA LYS A 84 -3.83 35.78 -0.04
C LYS A 84 -3.95 36.97 -0.99
N LYS A 85 -4.73 36.83 -2.08
CA LYS A 85 -5.02 37.89 -3.05
C LYS A 85 -5.95 38.97 -2.48
N LEU A 86 -6.94 38.60 -1.67
CA LEU A 86 -7.79 39.56 -0.95
C LEU A 86 -6.99 40.37 0.08
N SER A 87 -6.03 39.74 0.77
CA SER A 87 -5.17 40.41 1.74
C SER A 87 -4.08 41.29 1.12
N SER A 88 -3.80 41.17 -0.18
CA SER A 88 -2.80 42.00 -0.87
C SER A 88 -3.35 43.28 -1.50
N GLU A 89 -4.68 43.48 -1.57
CA GLU A 89 -5.28 44.61 -2.32
C GLU A 89 -6.12 45.62 -1.50
N LEU A 90 -6.18 45.55 -0.15
CA LEU A 90 -6.94 46.52 0.65
C LEU A 90 -6.10 47.20 1.74
N PRO A 91 -5.77 48.50 1.60
CA PRO A 91 -5.29 49.32 2.70
C PRO A 91 -6.41 50.27 3.17
N VAL A 92 -7.49 49.79 3.80
CA VAL A 92 -8.45 50.68 4.48
C VAL A 92 -9.08 50.04 5.73
N ALA A 93 -8.80 50.69 6.86
CA ALA A 93 -9.54 50.87 8.12
C ALA A 93 -10.19 49.70 8.87
N ASP A 94 -9.79 49.60 10.15
CA ASP A 94 -10.57 49.23 11.33
C ASP A 94 -11.72 48.21 11.15
N HIS A 95 -11.33 46.95 10.99
CA HIS A 95 -12.12 45.86 11.53
C HIS A 95 -11.30 45.10 12.56
N SER A 96 -11.80 45.12 13.80
CA SER A 96 -11.35 44.28 14.90
C SER A 96 -11.04 42.89 14.39
N SER A 97 -9.75 42.56 14.37
CA SER A 97 -9.22 41.26 13.97
C SER A 97 -10.12 40.16 14.55
N PRO A 98 -10.60 39.18 13.77
CA PRO A 98 -11.17 37.98 14.38
C PRO A 98 -10.05 37.45 15.26
N LYS A 99 -10.28 37.39 16.59
CA LYS A 99 -9.29 36.96 17.59
C LYS A 99 -8.44 35.85 16.98
N SER A 100 -7.23 36.19 16.52
CA SER A 100 -6.27 35.15 16.22
C SER A 100 -6.10 34.50 17.57
N SER A 101 -6.49 33.24 17.68
CA SER A 101 -6.14 32.42 18.82
C SER A 101 -4.65 32.65 19.00
N GLN A 102 -4.25 33.39 20.04
CA GLN A 102 -2.85 33.76 20.22
C GLN A 102 -2.07 32.46 20.17
N LEU A 103 -1.30 32.26 19.09
CA LEU A 103 -0.49 31.05 18.92
C LEU A 103 0.25 30.83 20.23
N SER A 104 0.08 29.64 20.81
CA SER A 104 0.70 29.27 22.07
C SER A 104 2.18 29.62 22.01
N TYR A 105 2.77 30.05 23.13
CA TYR A 105 4.20 30.34 23.21
C TYR A 105 5.03 29.19 22.61
N ASP A 106 4.61 27.95 22.88
CA ASP A 106 5.23 26.74 22.34
C ASP A 106 5.11 26.65 20.81
N ASP A 107 3.97 26.99 20.22
CA ASP A 107 3.78 26.96 18.77
C ASP A 107 4.58 28.05 18.06
N LYS A 108 4.74 29.23 18.70
CA LYS A 108 5.65 30.27 18.20
C LYS A 108 7.10 29.80 18.23
N ARG A 109 7.53 29.19 19.34
CA ARG A 109 8.88 28.65 19.51
C ARG A 109 9.19 27.52 18.50
N ARG A 110 8.26 26.57 18.33
CA ARG A 110 8.36 25.50 17.33
C ARG A 110 8.50 26.07 15.92
N SER A 111 7.63 27.02 15.56
CA SER A 111 7.66 27.67 14.24
C SER A 111 8.95 28.44 13.98
N GLN A 112 9.46 29.18 14.97
CA GLN A 112 10.73 29.89 14.83
C GLN A 112 11.91 28.95 14.60
N LEU A 113 12.01 27.87 15.37
CA LEU A 113 13.10 26.89 15.22
C LEU A 113 13.00 26.13 13.89
N PHE A 114 11.80 25.72 13.51
CA PHE A 114 11.57 25.02 12.25
C PHE A 114 11.93 25.87 11.03
N LEU A 115 11.53 27.15 11.02
CA LEU A 115 11.81 28.05 9.90
C LEU A 115 13.28 28.48 9.85
N LYS A 116 13.95 28.62 11.00
CA LYS A 116 15.38 28.97 11.06
C LYS A 116 16.26 27.95 10.34
N ASP A 117 15.93 26.67 10.50
CA ASP A 117 16.68 25.56 9.92
C ASP A 117 16.06 25.03 8.63
N GLN A 118 15.19 25.80 7.96
CA GLN A 118 14.59 25.38 6.70
C GLN A 118 15.66 25.11 5.61
N ILE A 119 15.37 24.13 4.76
CA ILE A 119 16.19 23.83 3.57
C ILE A 119 15.94 24.92 2.53
N PRO A 120 17.00 25.58 2.01
CA PRO A 120 16.83 26.61 0.98
C PRO A 120 16.12 26.07 -0.26
N THR A 121 15.12 26.80 -0.76
CA THR A 121 14.30 26.37 -1.90
C THR A 121 15.14 26.16 -3.17
N TRP A 122 16.16 26.99 -3.40
CA TRP A 122 17.08 26.81 -4.53
C TRP A 122 17.84 25.47 -4.46
N PHE A 123 18.26 25.06 -3.26
CA PHE A 123 18.92 23.77 -3.08
C PHE A 123 17.96 22.61 -3.35
N ALA A 124 16.70 22.71 -2.90
CA ALA A 124 15.68 21.70 -3.17
C ALA A 124 15.35 21.57 -4.68
N ILE A 125 15.15 22.70 -5.37
CA ILE A 125 14.88 22.71 -6.82
C ILE A 125 16.09 22.21 -7.61
N GLY A 126 17.30 22.71 -7.29
CA GLY A 126 18.53 22.29 -7.95
C GLY A 126 18.81 20.80 -7.74
N GLY A 127 18.65 20.30 -6.52
CA GLY A 127 18.76 18.87 -6.19
C GLY A 127 17.74 18.01 -6.94
N TYR A 128 16.48 18.46 -7.02
CA TYR A 128 15.45 17.77 -7.78
C TYR A 128 15.80 17.65 -9.27
N VAL A 129 16.18 18.77 -9.90
CA VAL A 129 16.54 18.79 -11.33
C VAL A 129 17.78 17.93 -11.60
N ALA A 130 18.79 17.99 -10.74
CA ALA A 130 20.01 17.19 -10.88
C ALA A 130 19.71 15.68 -10.77
N ILE A 131 18.95 15.26 -9.74
CA ILE A 131 18.58 13.86 -9.54
C ILE A 131 17.66 13.37 -10.67
N ALA A 132 16.72 14.21 -11.13
CA ALA A 132 15.87 13.88 -12.27
C ALA A 132 16.71 13.66 -13.54
N ALA A 133 17.70 14.51 -13.82
CA ALA A 133 18.59 14.36 -14.97
C ALA A 133 19.41 13.05 -14.89
N ILE A 134 19.96 12.74 -13.70
CA ILE A 134 20.65 11.46 -13.46
C ILE A 134 19.70 10.29 -13.72
N SER A 135 18.50 10.34 -13.17
CA SER A 135 17.50 9.28 -13.33
C SER A 135 17.07 9.08 -14.79
N ILE A 136 16.94 10.16 -15.56
CA ILE A 136 16.63 10.10 -17.00
C ILE A 136 17.75 9.40 -17.78
N GLY A 137 19.00 9.60 -17.38
CA GLY A 137 20.17 8.96 -18.02
C GLY A 137 20.39 7.51 -17.60
N THR A 138 20.14 7.16 -16.34
CA THR A 138 20.50 5.83 -15.79
C THR A 138 19.39 4.79 -15.91
N LEU A 139 18.12 5.15 -15.68
CA LEU A 139 17.01 4.19 -15.70
C LEU A 139 16.84 3.48 -17.06
N PRO A 140 16.98 4.13 -18.23
CA PRO A 140 16.87 3.44 -19.51
C PRO A 140 17.95 2.38 -19.72
N ASN A 141 19.11 2.49 -19.06
CA ASN A 141 20.18 1.49 -19.14
C ASN A 141 19.88 0.25 -18.29
N ILE A 142 19.07 0.40 -17.23
CA ILE A 142 18.64 -0.70 -16.36
C ILE A 142 17.39 -1.35 -16.96
N PHE A 143 16.43 -0.54 -17.40
CA PHE A 143 15.17 -0.96 -17.99
C PHE A 143 15.05 -0.39 -19.40
N HIS A 144 15.55 -1.11 -20.41
CA HIS A 144 15.58 -0.66 -21.81
C HIS A 144 14.19 -0.26 -22.35
N GLN A 145 13.12 -0.86 -21.84
CA GLN A 145 11.74 -0.58 -22.21
C GLN A 145 11.25 0.78 -21.67
N LEU A 146 11.85 1.28 -20.59
CA LEU A 146 11.57 2.58 -19.99
C LEU A 146 12.44 3.66 -20.63
N LYS A 147 12.02 4.15 -21.80
CA LYS A 147 12.70 5.22 -22.52
C LYS A 147 12.72 6.54 -21.73
N TRP A 148 13.72 7.37 -22.01
CA TRP A 148 14.00 8.66 -21.35
C TRP A 148 12.78 9.60 -21.29
N TYR A 149 11.95 9.62 -22.33
CA TYR A 149 10.80 10.51 -22.41
C TYR A 149 9.67 10.11 -21.44
N TYR A 150 9.50 8.82 -21.12
CA TYR A 150 8.54 8.39 -20.09
C TYR A 150 8.96 8.91 -18.71
N ILE A 151 10.26 8.82 -18.42
CA ILE A 151 10.84 9.27 -17.15
C ILE A 151 10.70 10.79 -17.04
N LEU A 152 11.01 11.53 -18.10
CA LEU A 152 10.82 12.98 -18.13
C LEU A 152 9.38 13.37 -17.81
N VAL A 153 8.38 12.71 -18.42
CA VAL A 153 6.97 12.96 -18.13
C VAL A 153 6.65 12.66 -16.65
N ILE A 154 7.13 11.53 -16.12
CA ILE A 154 6.95 11.20 -14.69
C ILE A 154 7.50 12.31 -13.80
N TYR A 155 8.73 12.78 -14.02
CA TYR A 155 9.35 13.84 -13.22
C TYR A 155 8.71 15.22 -13.40
N ILE A 156 7.98 15.48 -14.49
CA ILE A 156 7.19 16.71 -14.62
C ILE A 156 5.94 16.66 -13.73
N PHE A 157 5.23 15.53 -13.72
CA PHE A 157 3.98 15.39 -12.97
C PHE A 157 4.17 14.99 -11.50
N ALA A 158 5.29 14.34 -11.17
CA ALA A 158 5.54 13.79 -9.84
C ALA A 158 5.46 14.82 -8.70
N PRO A 159 5.96 16.07 -8.79
CA PRO A 159 5.86 17.04 -7.70
C PRO A 159 4.42 17.37 -7.34
N THR A 160 3.55 17.51 -8.35
CA THR A 160 2.12 17.77 -8.15
C THR A 160 1.44 16.61 -7.44
N LEU A 161 1.72 15.38 -7.87
CA LEU A 161 1.16 14.16 -7.27
C LEU A 161 1.71 13.91 -5.86
N ALA A 162 3.00 14.16 -5.65
CA ALA A 162 3.67 14.08 -4.36
C ALA A 162 3.09 15.09 -3.37
N PHE A 163 2.86 16.33 -3.81
CA PHE A 163 2.18 17.35 -3.00
C PHE A 163 0.77 16.92 -2.62
N CYS A 164 -0.04 16.46 -3.59
CA CYS A 164 -1.40 15.97 -3.33
C CYS A 164 -1.40 14.80 -2.34
N ASN A 165 -0.46 13.86 -2.50
CA ASN A 165 -0.34 12.73 -1.58
C ASN A 165 0.11 13.15 -0.18
N ALA A 166 1.13 14.00 -0.06
CA ALA A 166 1.60 14.48 1.23
C ALA A 166 0.51 15.27 1.95
N TYR A 167 -0.15 16.20 1.27
CA TYR A 167 -1.27 16.96 1.83
C TYR A 167 -2.44 16.04 2.23
N GLY A 168 -2.84 15.12 1.35
CA GLY A 168 -3.86 14.13 1.64
C GLY A 168 -3.52 13.24 2.83
N CYS A 169 -2.27 12.76 2.90
CA CYS A 169 -1.75 12.00 4.02
C CYS A 169 -1.75 12.84 5.31
N GLY A 170 -1.43 14.13 5.24
CA GLY A 170 -1.50 15.03 6.39
C GLY A 170 -2.91 15.19 6.96
N LEU A 171 -3.94 15.13 6.11
CA LEU A 171 -5.35 15.22 6.51
C LEU A 171 -5.97 13.87 6.92
N THR A 172 -5.54 12.78 6.29
CA THR A 172 -6.17 11.46 6.41
C THR A 172 -5.34 10.42 7.15
N ASP A 173 -4.09 10.75 7.46
CA ASP A 173 -3.09 9.87 8.06
C ASP A 173 -2.80 8.60 7.22
N TRP A 174 -3.05 8.70 5.91
CA TRP A 174 -2.95 7.59 4.97
C TRP A 174 -2.24 8.00 3.68
N SER A 175 -1.15 7.30 3.34
CA SER A 175 -0.44 7.49 2.08
C SER A 175 -1.11 6.70 0.96
N LEU A 176 -1.44 7.38 -0.14
CA LEU A 176 -2.00 6.80 -1.35
C LEU A 176 -0.91 6.45 -2.38
N ALA A 177 0.37 6.41 -2.00
CA ALA A 177 1.49 6.13 -2.91
C ALA A 177 1.29 4.89 -3.81
N PRO A 178 0.75 3.75 -3.33
CA PRO A 178 0.46 2.60 -4.20
C PRO A 178 -0.56 2.91 -5.31
N THR A 179 -1.50 3.83 -5.06
CA THR A 179 -2.50 4.27 -6.04
C THR A 179 -1.87 5.12 -7.14
N TYR A 180 -1.02 6.08 -6.76
CA TYR A 180 -0.28 6.88 -7.74
C TYR A 180 0.69 6.03 -8.58
N GLY A 181 1.31 5.01 -7.97
CA GLY A 181 2.11 4.01 -8.70
C GLY A 181 1.28 3.27 -9.76
N LYS A 182 0.07 2.83 -9.41
CA LYS A 182 -0.85 2.18 -10.36
C LYS A 182 -1.30 3.08 -11.50
N LEU A 183 -1.51 4.38 -11.24
CA LEU A 183 -1.75 5.34 -12.31
C LEU A 183 -0.58 5.35 -13.31
N ALA A 184 0.67 5.31 -12.83
CA ALA A 184 1.83 5.22 -13.71
C ALA A 184 1.89 3.90 -14.51
N ILE A 185 1.43 2.78 -13.93
CA ILE A 185 1.27 1.52 -14.69
C ILE A 185 0.34 1.72 -15.87
N PHE A 186 -0.86 2.26 -15.62
CA PHE A 186 -1.88 2.41 -16.67
C PHE A 186 -1.50 3.45 -17.72
N THR A 187 -0.88 4.56 -17.34
CA THR A 187 -0.51 5.60 -18.30
C THR A 187 0.70 5.21 -19.13
N ILE A 188 1.81 4.83 -18.49
CA ILE A 188 3.07 4.51 -19.18
C ILE A 188 3.01 3.13 -19.83
N GLY A 189 2.38 2.15 -19.18
CA GLY A 189 2.19 0.82 -19.75
C GLY A 189 1.36 0.86 -21.03
N ALA A 190 0.20 1.55 -21.00
CA ALA A 190 -0.63 1.72 -22.19
C ALA A 190 0.10 2.50 -23.29
N TRP A 191 0.85 3.55 -22.93
CA TRP A 191 1.58 4.37 -23.91
C TRP A 191 2.74 3.61 -24.57
N ALA A 192 3.45 2.77 -23.82
CA ALA A 192 4.50 1.92 -24.39
C ALA A 192 3.93 0.79 -25.27
N GLY A 193 2.77 0.25 -24.93
CA GLY A 193 2.09 -0.80 -25.69
C GLY A 193 2.78 -2.16 -25.62
N ALA A 194 2.06 -3.21 -26.03
CA ALA A 194 2.54 -4.59 -25.91
C ALA A 194 3.81 -4.85 -26.73
N SER A 195 3.89 -4.25 -27.92
CA SER A 195 4.99 -4.41 -28.87
C SER A 195 6.33 -3.84 -28.40
N HIS A 196 6.35 -2.91 -27.44
CA HIS A 196 7.58 -2.32 -26.90
C HIS A 196 7.84 -2.70 -25.44
N GLY A 197 7.23 -3.79 -24.96
CA GLY A 197 7.44 -4.26 -23.59
C GLY A 197 6.78 -3.36 -22.54
N GLY A 198 5.59 -2.83 -22.84
CA GLY A 198 4.87 -1.90 -21.97
C GLY A 198 4.59 -2.42 -20.56
N VAL A 199 4.53 -3.74 -20.36
CA VAL A 199 4.37 -4.34 -19.02
C VAL A 199 5.57 -3.97 -18.13
N LEU A 200 6.77 -4.13 -18.65
CA LEU A 200 8.00 -3.83 -17.90
C LEU A 200 8.19 -2.33 -17.73
N ALA A 201 7.89 -1.54 -18.78
CA ALA A 201 7.94 -0.07 -18.70
C ALA A 201 6.94 0.48 -17.67
N GLY A 202 5.71 -0.04 -17.64
CA GLY A 202 4.67 0.35 -16.67
C GLY A 202 5.04 -0.03 -15.23
N LEU A 203 5.60 -1.22 -15.01
CA LEU A 203 6.09 -1.65 -13.68
C LEU A 203 7.27 -0.80 -13.19
N ALA A 204 8.23 -0.49 -14.07
CA ALA A 204 9.35 0.37 -13.72
C ALA A 204 8.88 1.81 -13.41
N ALA A 205 7.99 2.36 -14.25
CA ALA A 205 7.36 3.66 -14.02
C ALA A 205 6.58 3.72 -12.70
N CYS A 206 5.87 2.65 -12.36
CA CYS A 206 5.20 2.49 -11.08
C CYS A 206 6.18 2.60 -9.91
N GLY A 207 7.30 1.88 -9.99
CA GLY A 207 8.34 1.92 -8.96
C GLY A 207 8.86 3.34 -8.74
N VAL A 208 9.17 4.06 -9.83
CA VAL A 208 9.66 5.45 -9.77
C VAL A 208 8.60 6.35 -9.12
N MET A 209 7.37 6.34 -9.62
CA MET A 209 6.29 7.20 -9.10
C MET A 209 5.97 6.90 -7.64
N MET A 210 5.86 5.62 -7.28
CA MET A 210 5.54 5.20 -5.92
C MET A 210 6.61 5.65 -4.92
N ASN A 211 7.90 5.54 -5.27
CA ASN A 211 9.00 6.00 -4.41
C ASN A 211 8.98 7.52 -4.23
N ILE A 212 8.78 8.30 -5.29
CA ILE A 212 8.71 9.77 -5.18
C ILE A 212 7.57 10.19 -4.26
N VAL A 213 6.39 9.62 -4.48
CA VAL A 213 5.16 10.00 -3.77
C VAL A 213 5.14 9.50 -2.32
N SER A 214 5.68 8.31 -2.04
CA SER A 214 5.85 7.81 -0.66
C SER A 214 6.85 8.65 0.10
N THR A 215 8.05 8.86 -0.46
CA THR A 215 9.13 9.61 0.20
C THR A 215 8.70 11.03 0.57
N ALA A 216 7.92 11.70 -0.28
CA ALA A 216 7.38 13.02 0.02
C ALA A 216 6.39 13.03 1.19
N SER A 217 5.53 12.01 1.28
CA SER A 217 4.59 11.84 2.40
C SER A 217 5.33 11.51 3.69
N ASP A 218 6.28 10.58 3.63
CA ASP A 218 7.04 10.12 4.80
C ASP A 218 7.91 11.26 5.35
N LEU A 219 8.59 12.02 4.47
CA LEU A 219 9.36 13.20 4.87
C LEU A 219 8.47 14.29 5.50
N MET A 220 7.24 14.47 5.03
CA MET A 220 6.30 15.40 5.66
C MET A 220 5.93 14.95 7.08
N GLN A 221 5.70 13.64 7.30
CA GLN A 221 5.43 13.10 8.64
C GLN A 221 6.65 13.23 9.57
N ASP A 222 7.85 13.00 9.03
CA ASP A 222 9.10 13.23 9.72
C ASP A 222 9.24 14.69 10.13
N PHE A 223 9.07 15.64 9.21
CA PHE A 223 9.11 17.08 9.53
C PHE A 223 8.06 17.49 10.57
N LYS A 224 6.87 16.90 10.54
CA LYS A 224 5.86 17.13 11.59
C LYS A 224 6.34 16.61 12.95
N THR A 225 6.97 15.45 12.98
CA THR A 225 7.57 14.90 14.21
C THR A 225 8.70 15.80 14.70
N GLY A 226 9.60 16.25 13.81
CA GLY A 226 10.66 17.18 14.14
C GLY A 226 10.15 18.52 14.65
N TYR A 227 9.09 19.05 14.05
CA TYR A 227 8.41 20.25 14.54
C TYR A 227 7.90 20.10 15.97
N LEU A 228 7.32 18.94 16.31
CA LEU A 228 6.81 18.66 17.65
C LEU A 228 7.92 18.41 18.68
N THR A 229 9.02 17.77 18.28
CA THR A 229 10.16 17.44 19.14
C THR A 229 11.24 18.53 19.18
N LEU A 230 11.05 19.64 18.46
CA LEU A 230 12.03 20.70 18.28
C LEU A 230 13.35 20.23 17.62
N ALA A 231 13.30 19.14 16.86
CA ALA A 231 14.43 18.66 16.09
C ALA A 231 14.63 19.50 14.82
N SER A 232 15.88 19.65 14.39
CA SER A 232 16.23 20.43 13.20
C SER A 232 15.74 19.74 11.91
N PRO A 233 14.98 20.41 11.03
CA PRO A 233 14.55 19.86 9.74
C PRO A 233 15.72 19.41 8.85
N ARG A 234 16.86 20.11 8.91
CA ARG A 234 18.08 19.71 8.21
C ARG A 234 18.61 18.37 8.70
N ALA A 235 18.64 18.16 10.01
CA ALA A 235 19.08 16.89 10.57
C ALA A 235 18.17 15.75 10.11
N MET A 236 16.84 15.97 10.12
CA MET A 236 15.89 14.96 9.63
C MET A 236 16.10 14.62 8.15
N PHE A 237 16.30 15.63 7.29
CA PHE A 237 16.59 15.42 5.88
C PHE A 237 17.89 14.64 5.66
N VAL A 238 18.96 15.00 6.39
CA VAL A 238 20.25 14.27 6.31
C VAL A 238 20.10 12.83 6.80
N SER A 239 19.36 12.60 7.89
CA SER A 239 19.07 11.25 8.37
C SER A 239 18.31 10.42 7.33
N GLN A 240 17.33 11.01 6.64
CA GLN A 240 16.60 10.33 5.57
C GLN A 240 17.50 10.00 4.37
N LEU A 241 18.43 10.90 3.99
CA LEU A 241 19.42 10.63 2.94
C LEU A 241 20.33 9.45 3.31
N ILE A 242 20.83 9.43 4.55
CA ILE A 242 21.68 8.33 5.05
C ILE A 242 20.89 7.02 5.05
N GLY A 243 19.67 7.02 5.58
CA GLY A 243 18.79 5.85 5.60
C GLY A 243 18.47 5.34 4.19
N THR A 244 18.22 6.24 3.25
CA THR A 244 17.98 5.91 1.84
C THR A 244 19.23 5.28 1.22
N ALA A 245 20.41 5.86 1.44
CA ALA A 245 21.67 5.33 0.92
C ALA A 245 21.98 3.93 1.47
N MET A 246 21.75 3.70 2.76
CA MET A 246 21.86 2.37 3.37
C MET A 246 20.84 1.40 2.76
N GLY A 247 19.58 1.83 2.58
CA GLY A 247 18.53 1.03 1.97
C GLY A 247 18.86 0.58 0.54
N CYS A 248 19.47 1.46 -0.27
CA CYS A 248 19.92 1.13 -1.62
C CYS A 248 20.96 0.01 -1.68
N VAL A 249 21.71 -0.24 -0.60
CA VAL A 249 22.70 -1.33 -0.52
C VAL A 249 22.11 -2.55 0.16
N ILE A 250 21.48 -2.37 1.32
CA ILE A 250 21.00 -3.47 2.17
C ILE A 250 19.83 -4.20 1.50
N ALA A 251 18.83 -3.48 0.97
CA ALA A 251 17.63 -4.12 0.44
C ALA A 251 17.92 -5.02 -0.79
N PRO A 252 18.69 -4.58 -1.80
CA PRO A 252 19.08 -5.47 -2.89
C PRO A 252 19.97 -6.63 -2.44
N SER A 253 20.87 -6.41 -1.48
CA SER A 253 21.75 -7.47 -0.96
C SER A 253 20.96 -8.58 -0.26
N VAL A 254 19.99 -8.20 0.58
CA VAL A 254 19.09 -9.16 1.23
C VAL A 254 18.21 -9.85 0.19
N PHE A 255 17.62 -9.11 -0.75
CA PHE A 255 16.85 -9.71 -1.84
C PHE A 255 17.67 -10.73 -2.63
N TRP A 256 18.92 -10.41 -2.96
CA TRP A 256 19.81 -11.30 -3.72
C TRP A 256 20.21 -12.55 -2.93
N LEU A 257 20.41 -12.44 -1.62
CA LEU A 257 20.60 -13.57 -0.72
C LEU A 257 19.40 -14.53 -0.78
N PHE A 258 18.19 -14.00 -0.62
CA PHE A 258 16.97 -14.78 -0.70
C PHE A 258 16.80 -15.42 -2.08
N TYR A 259 17.01 -14.64 -3.15
CA TYR A 259 16.87 -15.09 -4.53
C TYR A 259 17.82 -16.24 -4.90
N ASN A 260 19.03 -16.27 -4.34
CA ASN A 260 19.98 -17.37 -4.56
C ASN A 260 19.80 -18.55 -3.59
N ALA A 261 19.24 -18.30 -2.40
CA ALA A 261 19.06 -19.33 -1.39
C ALA A 261 17.80 -20.18 -1.65
N PHE A 262 16.77 -19.60 -2.27
CA PHE A 262 15.49 -20.24 -2.53
C PHE A 262 15.12 -20.19 -4.01
N ASP A 263 15.17 -21.35 -4.68
CA ASP A 263 14.89 -21.48 -6.11
C ASP A 263 13.41 -21.22 -6.48
N ASP A 264 12.50 -21.24 -5.50
CA ASP A 264 11.05 -21.13 -5.69
C ASP A 264 10.45 -19.80 -5.19
N ILE A 265 11.28 -18.78 -4.96
CA ILE A 265 10.81 -17.44 -4.57
C ILE A 265 9.80 -16.89 -5.58
N GLY A 266 8.70 -16.36 -5.06
CA GLY A 266 7.64 -15.75 -5.85
C GLY A 266 6.65 -16.72 -6.49
N ASN A 267 6.91 -18.03 -6.47
CA ASN A 267 5.99 -19.03 -7.01
C ASN A 267 4.75 -19.20 -6.10
N PRO A 268 3.54 -19.36 -6.65
CA PRO A 268 2.36 -19.56 -5.83
C PRO A 268 2.43 -20.93 -5.12
N GLY A 269 2.48 -20.91 -3.79
CA GLY A 269 2.58 -22.11 -2.96
C GLY A 269 3.98 -22.43 -2.43
N SER A 270 5.00 -21.62 -2.76
CA SER A 270 6.29 -21.67 -2.08
C SER A 270 6.21 -21.02 -0.70
N GLU A 271 7.22 -21.27 0.13
CA GLU A 271 7.37 -20.64 1.45
C GLU A 271 7.43 -19.11 1.32
N TYR A 272 8.07 -18.61 0.26
CA TYR A 272 8.23 -17.19 -0.03
C TYR A 272 7.43 -16.77 -1.26
N ALA A 273 6.11 -16.97 -1.21
CA ALA A 273 5.21 -16.48 -2.25
C ALA A 273 5.22 -14.94 -2.30
N ALA A 274 5.23 -14.36 -3.52
CA ALA A 274 5.23 -12.91 -3.73
C ALA A 274 3.88 -12.44 -4.31
N PRO A 275 2.80 -12.46 -3.51
CA PRO A 275 1.46 -12.27 -4.04
C PRO A 275 1.23 -10.84 -4.56
N TYR A 276 1.86 -9.83 -3.97
CA TYR A 276 1.83 -8.46 -4.49
C TYR A 276 2.53 -8.33 -5.85
N ALA A 277 3.64 -9.05 -6.09
CA ALA A 277 4.32 -9.00 -7.38
C ALA A 277 3.39 -9.51 -8.51
N ILE A 278 2.60 -10.54 -8.23
CA ILE A 278 1.60 -11.08 -9.16
C ILE A 278 0.50 -10.03 -9.45
N VAL A 279 0.02 -9.32 -8.42
CA VAL A 279 -0.99 -8.26 -8.57
C VAL A 279 -0.47 -7.14 -9.47
N TYR A 280 0.73 -6.62 -9.20
CA TYR A 280 1.32 -5.53 -9.98
C TYR A 280 1.62 -5.96 -11.42
N ARG A 281 2.16 -7.17 -11.62
CA ARG A 281 2.37 -7.75 -12.95
C ARG A 281 1.07 -7.82 -13.74
N ASN A 282 -0.01 -8.31 -13.13
CA ASN A 282 -1.29 -8.44 -13.80
C ASN A 282 -1.96 -7.09 -14.06
N MET A 283 -1.79 -6.10 -13.18
CA MET A 283 -2.20 -4.70 -13.45
C MET A 283 -1.47 -4.14 -14.67
N ALA A 284 -0.16 -4.42 -14.80
CA ALA A 284 0.63 -3.98 -15.93
C ALA A 284 0.23 -4.68 -17.25
N ILE A 285 -0.11 -5.96 -17.20
CA ILE A 285 -0.68 -6.67 -18.35
C ILE A 285 -2.01 -6.04 -18.79
N ILE A 286 -2.94 -5.78 -17.85
CA ILE A 286 -4.21 -5.09 -18.19
C ILE A 286 -3.96 -3.70 -18.79
N GLY A 287 -3.01 -2.95 -18.22
CA GLY A 287 -2.68 -1.62 -18.70
C GLY A 287 -2.17 -1.61 -20.14
N VAL A 288 -1.64 -2.73 -20.62
CA VAL A 288 -0.97 -2.85 -21.93
C VAL A 288 -1.85 -3.55 -22.96
N ASP A 289 -2.41 -4.71 -22.60
CA ASP A 289 -3.22 -5.56 -23.49
C ASP A 289 -4.72 -5.19 -23.44
N GLY A 290 -5.13 -4.35 -22.49
CA GLY A 290 -6.52 -4.00 -22.27
C GLY A 290 -7.34 -5.13 -21.64
N PHE A 291 -8.66 -4.96 -21.63
CA PHE A 291 -9.59 -5.87 -20.92
C PHE A 291 -10.01 -7.11 -21.74
N SER A 292 -9.52 -7.26 -22.98
CA SER A 292 -9.92 -8.32 -23.91
C SER A 292 -9.38 -9.71 -23.54
N SER A 293 -8.34 -9.80 -22.70
CA SER A 293 -7.71 -11.06 -22.28
C SER A 293 -8.38 -11.72 -21.06
N LEU A 294 -9.48 -11.18 -20.55
CA LEU A 294 -10.15 -11.65 -19.33
C LEU A 294 -11.11 -12.82 -19.58
N PRO A 295 -11.25 -13.77 -18.63
CA PRO A 295 -12.27 -14.83 -18.72
C PRO A 295 -13.70 -14.27 -18.85
N LYS A 296 -14.61 -15.06 -19.44
CA LYS A 296 -16.03 -14.69 -19.58
C LYS A 296 -16.61 -14.28 -18.23
N ASN A 297 -17.43 -13.23 -18.18
CA ASN A 297 -18.03 -12.66 -16.95
C ASN A 297 -17.06 -12.06 -15.91
N CYS A 298 -15.74 -12.27 -16.02
CA CYS A 298 -14.76 -11.68 -15.10
C CYS A 298 -14.80 -10.14 -15.15
N LEU A 299 -14.92 -9.58 -16.35
CA LEU A 299 -14.98 -8.14 -16.59
C LEU A 299 -16.25 -7.51 -15.98
N LEU A 300 -17.40 -8.17 -16.11
CA LEU A 300 -18.66 -7.75 -15.48
C LEU A 300 -18.52 -7.69 -13.95
N LEU A 301 -17.96 -8.74 -13.34
CA LEU A 301 -17.68 -8.76 -11.91
C LEU A 301 -16.72 -7.65 -11.51
N CYS A 302 -15.66 -7.41 -12.30
CA CYS A 302 -14.73 -6.31 -12.06
C CYS A 302 -15.46 -4.95 -12.05
N TYR A 303 -16.36 -4.68 -13.00
CA TYR A 303 -17.13 -3.43 -12.99
C TYR A 303 -18.06 -3.31 -11.79
N VAL A 304 -18.73 -4.40 -11.40
CA VAL A 304 -19.59 -4.42 -10.21
C VAL A 304 -18.78 -4.10 -8.95
N PHE A 305 -17.64 -4.75 -8.76
CA PHE A 305 -16.79 -4.54 -7.58
C PHE A 305 -16.09 -3.18 -7.59
N PHE A 306 -15.68 -2.69 -8.76
CA PHE A 306 -15.15 -1.33 -8.92
C PHE A 306 -16.19 -0.27 -8.56
N GLY A 307 -17.41 -0.40 -9.08
CA GLY A 307 -18.54 0.47 -8.74
C GLY A 307 -18.93 0.37 -7.26
N ALA A 308 -18.92 -0.84 -6.70
CA ALA A 308 -19.17 -1.05 -5.28
C ALA A 308 -18.11 -0.38 -4.41
N ALA A 309 -16.82 -0.42 -4.77
CA ALA A 309 -15.76 0.27 -4.03
C ALA A 309 -15.96 1.79 -4.02
N ILE A 310 -16.34 2.38 -5.16
CA ILE A 310 -16.68 3.81 -5.24
C ILE A 310 -17.92 4.12 -4.39
N LEU A 311 -18.96 3.29 -4.49
CA LEU A 311 -20.22 3.50 -3.77
C LEU A 311 -20.02 3.38 -2.25
N ILE A 312 -19.28 2.38 -1.77
CA ILE A 312 -18.97 2.20 -0.34
C ILE A 312 -18.25 3.43 0.19
N ASN A 313 -17.23 3.93 -0.53
CA ASN A 313 -16.51 5.13 -0.12
C ASN A 313 -17.38 6.39 -0.16
N LEU A 314 -18.24 6.52 -1.17
CA LEU A 314 -19.20 7.63 -1.26
C LEU A 314 -20.19 7.61 -0.10
N ILE A 315 -20.78 6.45 0.20
CA ILE A 315 -21.69 6.28 1.35
C ILE A 315 -20.94 6.63 2.64
N ARG A 316 -19.72 6.12 2.81
CA ARG A 316 -18.89 6.41 3.98
C ARG A 316 -18.65 7.90 4.21
N ASP A 317 -18.44 8.66 3.15
CA ASP A 317 -18.19 10.10 3.24
C ASP A 317 -19.47 10.93 3.39
N ARG A 318 -20.62 10.44 2.91
CA ARG A 318 -21.91 11.14 3.00
C ARG A 318 -22.66 10.86 4.29
N VAL A 319 -22.44 9.70 4.88
CA VAL A 319 -23.08 9.28 6.12
C VAL A 319 -22.41 9.95 7.31
N ASP A 320 -23.19 10.31 8.33
CA ASP A 320 -22.69 10.93 9.56
C ASP A 320 -21.51 10.15 10.17
N LYS A 321 -20.54 10.87 10.73
CA LYS A 321 -19.30 10.31 11.33
C LYS A 321 -19.55 9.16 12.31
N LYS A 322 -20.72 9.12 12.96
CA LYS A 322 -21.12 8.04 13.87
C LYS A 322 -21.32 6.70 13.14
N TRP A 323 -21.99 6.73 11.98
CA TRP A 323 -22.31 5.55 11.18
C TRP A 323 -21.21 5.24 10.16
N GLY A 324 -20.54 6.27 9.63
CA GLY A 324 -19.40 6.12 8.71
C GLY A 324 -18.20 5.35 9.30
N ARG A 325 -18.10 5.28 10.64
CA ARG A 325 -17.08 4.48 11.35
C ARG A 325 -17.27 2.97 11.20
N TYR A 326 -18.48 2.50 10.86
CA TYR A 326 -18.79 1.08 10.71
C TYR A 326 -18.73 0.59 9.26
N ILE A 327 -18.63 1.52 8.30
CA ILE A 327 -18.58 1.16 6.88
C ILE A 327 -17.17 0.66 6.53
N PRO A 328 -17.05 -0.55 5.96
CA PRO A 328 -15.75 -1.13 5.69
C PRO A 328 -14.99 -0.40 4.59
N LEU A 329 -13.68 -0.55 4.59
CA LEU A 329 -12.75 0.01 3.63
C LEU A 329 -12.54 -0.96 2.47
N PRO A 330 -12.95 -0.61 1.23
CA PRO A 330 -12.81 -1.50 0.08
C PRO A 330 -11.35 -1.94 -0.18
N MET A 331 -10.37 -1.04 0.02
CA MET A 331 -8.95 -1.38 -0.07
C MET A 331 -8.54 -2.49 0.90
N ALA A 332 -8.97 -2.40 2.16
CA ALA A 332 -8.66 -3.40 3.19
C ALA A 332 -9.38 -4.73 2.91
N MET A 333 -10.62 -4.68 2.40
CA MET A 333 -11.38 -5.85 1.98
C MET A 333 -10.72 -6.61 0.84
N ALA A 334 -9.96 -5.94 -0.05
CA ALA A 334 -9.32 -6.57 -1.19
C ALA A 334 -8.09 -7.42 -0.82
N ILE A 335 -7.48 -7.21 0.34
CA ILE A 335 -6.26 -7.91 0.76
C ILE A 335 -6.49 -9.44 0.90
N PRO A 336 -7.51 -9.92 1.64
CA PRO A 336 -7.81 -11.35 1.76
C PRO A 336 -8.19 -12.04 0.46
N PHE A 337 -8.72 -11.31 -0.54
CA PHE A 337 -9.15 -11.90 -1.81
C PHE A 337 -8.01 -12.65 -2.50
N TYR A 338 -6.76 -12.20 -2.28
CA TYR A 338 -5.58 -12.80 -2.89
C TYR A 338 -4.60 -13.42 -1.87
N ILE A 339 -4.40 -12.81 -0.68
CA ILE A 339 -3.48 -13.39 0.33
C ILE A 339 -4.06 -14.68 0.90
N GLY A 340 -5.34 -14.64 1.27
CA GLY A 340 -5.98 -15.70 2.02
C GLY A 340 -6.65 -15.20 3.31
N PRO A 341 -7.51 -16.03 3.91
CA PRO A 341 -8.24 -15.67 5.11
C PRO A 341 -7.36 -15.71 6.38
N TYR A 342 -6.22 -16.41 6.36
CA TYR A 342 -5.32 -16.51 7.52
C TYR A 342 -4.88 -15.13 8.02
N PHE A 343 -4.45 -14.26 7.10
CA PHE A 343 -4.05 -12.89 7.41
C PHE A 343 -5.18 -12.09 8.08
N ALA A 344 -6.41 -12.29 7.61
CA ALA A 344 -7.59 -11.63 8.18
C ALA A 344 -7.87 -12.08 9.63
N ILE A 345 -7.67 -13.36 9.90
CA ILE A 345 -7.83 -13.95 11.23
C ILE A 345 -6.76 -13.39 12.18
N ASP A 346 -5.49 -13.39 11.77
CA ASP A 346 -4.37 -12.92 12.60
C ASP A 346 -4.55 -11.45 13.01
N MET A 347 -4.92 -10.57 12.07
CA MET A 347 -5.22 -9.17 12.37
C MET A 347 -6.44 -9.01 13.29
N CYS A 348 -7.46 -9.86 13.14
CA CYS A 348 -8.64 -9.85 14.00
C CYS A 348 -8.30 -10.25 15.43
N VAL A 349 -7.49 -11.30 15.62
CA VAL A 349 -7.03 -11.74 16.94
C VAL A 349 -6.19 -10.66 17.61
N GLY A 350 -5.24 -10.05 16.91
CA GLY A 350 -4.45 -8.93 17.44
C GLY A 350 -5.32 -7.75 17.88
N SER A 351 -6.37 -7.45 17.11
CA SER A 351 -7.35 -6.42 17.47
C SER A 351 -8.17 -6.80 18.70
N LEU A 352 -8.61 -8.05 18.80
CA LEU A 352 -9.38 -8.52 19.94
C LEU A 352 -8.57 -8.42 21.24
N ILE A 353 -7.29 -8.77 21.20
CA ILE A 353 -6.37 -8.63 22.33
C ILE A 353 -6.27 -7.15 22.76
N LEU A 354 -6.05 -6.24 21.81
CA LEU A 354 -5.98 -4.82 22.11
C LEU A 354 -7.30 -4.28 22.67
N PHE A 355 -8.43 -4.70 22.10
CA PHE A 355 -9.76 -4.28 22.55
C PHE A 355 -10.06 -4.73 23.98
N ILE A 356 -9.72 -5.97 24.32
CA ILE A 356 -9.85 -6.50 25.69
C ILE A 356 -8.92 -5.70 26.63
N TRP A 357 -7.70 -5.39 26.21
CA TRP A 357 -6.77 -4.61 27.02
C TRP A 357 -7.27 -3.18 27.25
N GLU A 358 -7.80 -2.50 26.23
CA GLU A 358 -8.42 -1.18 26.34
C GLU A 358 -9.62 -1.19 27.30
N LYS A 359 -10.44 -2.26 27.28
CA LYS A 359 -11.58 -2.43 28.18
C LYS A 359 -11.16 -2.63 29.63
N ILE A 360 -10.06 -3.32 29.88
CA ILE A 360 -9.54 -3.56 31.23
C ILE A 360 -8.83 -2.30 31.75
N ASN A 361 -7.92 -1.72 30.96
CA ASN A 361 -7.17 -0.54 31.35
C ASN A 361 -6.73 0.28 30.13
N LYS A 362 -7.58 1.25 29.78
CA LYS A 362 -7.37 2.16 28.66
C LYS A 362 -6.05 2.92 28.74
N SER A 363 -5.67 3.44 29.91
CA SER A 363 -4.44 4.22 30.08
C SER A 363 -3.19 3.40 29.78
N LYS A 364 -3.12 2.14 30.23
CA LYS A 364 -1.99 1.25 29.94
C LYS A 364 -2.00 0.80 28.47
N ALA A 365 -3.16 0.51 27.90
CA ALA A 365 -3.27 0.10 26.51
C ALA A 365 -2.83 1.22 25.55
N ASP A 366 -3.24 2.47 25.79
CA ASP A 366 -2.85 3.62 24.98
C ASP A 366 -1.33 3.90 25.07
N ALA A 367 -0.73 3.68 26.25
CA ALA A 367 0.69 3.92 26.47
C ALA A 367 1.61 2.80 25.94
N PHE A 368 1.24 1.53 26.16
CA PHE A 368 2.10 0.38 25.89
C PHE A 368 1.67 -0.47 24.70
N GLY A 369 0.44 -0.29 24.19
CA GLY A 369 -0.08 -1.04 23.05
C GLY A 369 0.86 -1.02 21.85
N PRO A 370 1.29 0.17 21.36
CA PRO A 370 2.26 0.26 20.26
C PRO A 370 3.58 -0.45 20.56
N ALA A 371 4.10 -0.35 21.80
CA ALA A 371 5.35 -1.00 22.19
C ALA A 371 5.23 -2.53 22.17
N VAL A 372 4.14 -3.10 22.68
CA VAL A 372 3.88 -4.54 22.64
C VAL A 372 3.71 -5.03 21.21
N ALA A 373 2.93 -4.32 20.39
CA ALA A 373 2.75 -4.68 18.98
C ALA A 373 4.08 -4.66 18.20
N SER A 374 4.89 -3.62 18.39
CA SER A 374 6.24 -3.55 17.82
C SER A 374 7.15 -4.67 18.33
N GLY A 375 7.06 -5.02 19.62
CA GLY A 375 7.79 -6.14 20.22
C GLY A 375 7.41 -7.50 19.60
N LEU A 376 6.13 -7.73 19.33
CA LEU A 376 5.66 -8.96 18.68
C LEU A 376 6.14 -9.05 17.22
N ILE A 377 6.05 -7.95 16.46
CA ILE A 377 6.55 -7.89 15.07
C ILE A 377 8.07 -8.11 15.03
N CYS A 378 8.81 -7.42 15.93
CA CYS A 378 10.25 -7.58 16.04
C CYS A 378 10.63 -9.00 16.49
N GLY A 379 9.88 -9.58 17.43
CA GLY A 379 10.07 -10.95 17.91
C GLY A 379 9.91 -11.99 16.82
N ASP A 380 8.89 -11.85 15.96
CA ASP A 380 8.69 -12.69 14.78
C ASP A 380 9.90 -12.58 13.83
N GLY A 381 10.34 -11.34 13.53
CA GLY A 381 11.53 -11.11 12.71
C GLY A 381 12.83 -11.67 13.30
N ILE A 382 13.01 -11.61 14.63
CA ILE A 382 14.16 -12.21 15.33
C ILE A 382 14.11 -13.73 15.21
N TRP A 383 12.93 -14.35 15.30
CA TRP A 383 12.77 -15.80 15.20
C TRP A 383 13.07 -16.34 13.79
N THR A 384 12.84 -15.54 12.75
CA THR A 384 13.18 -15.89 11.37
C THR A 384 14.67 -16.18 11.20
N LEU A 385 15.57 -15.50 11.93
CA LEU A 385 17.01 -15.69 11.77
C LEU A 385 17.48 -17.08 12.25
N PRO A 386 17.19 -17.55 13.48
CA PRO A 386 17.41 -18.93 13.87
C PRO A 386 16.70 -19.96 12.98
N ALA A 387 15.46 -19.69 12.57
CA ALA A 387 14.71 -20.59 11.69
C ALA A 387 15.43 -20.78 10.34
N SER A 388 15.91 -19.69 9.74
CA SER A 388 16.71 -19.73 8.51
C SER A 388 18.04 -20.46 8.70
N ILE A 389 18.72 -20.29 9.84
CA ILE A 389 19.96 -21.03 10.16
C ILE A 389 19.67 -22.53 10.29
N LEU A 390 18.58 -22.91 10.96
CA LEU A 390 18.16 -24.31 11.10
C LEU A 390 17.79 -24.93 9.75
N ALA A 391 17.11 -24.17 8.88
CA ALA A 391 16.79 -24.58 7.52
C ALA A 391 18.06 -24.79 6.67
N LEU A 392 19.02 -23.86 6.73
CA LEU A 392 20.32 -23.98 6.06
C LEU A 392 21.15 -25.16 6.59
N ALA A 393 21.05 -25.46 7.89
CA ALA A 393 21.69 -26.62 8.52
C ALA A 393 20.98 -27.95 8.23
N GLY A 394 19.87 -27.94 7.47
CA GLY A 394 19.12 -29.15 7.11
C GLY A 394 18.47 -29.85 8.30
N VAL A 395 18.25 -29.13 9.41
CA VAL A 395 17.65 -29.69 10.62
C VAL A 395 16.20 -30.03 10.33
N LYS A 396 15.89 -31.32 10.32
CA LYS A 396 14.51 -31.79 10.15
C LYS A 396 13.69 -31.39 11.38
N PRO A 397 12.52 -30.75 11.20
CA PRO A 397 11.67 -30.39 12.32
C PRO A 397 11.29 -31.66 13.10
N PRO A 398 11.41 -31.67 14.44
CA PRO A 398 11.15 -32.85 15.26
C PRO A 398 9.68 -33.27 15.24
N ILE A 399 8.78 -32.38 14.80
CA ILE A 399 7.33 -32.62 14.72
C ILE A 399 6.83 -32.12 13.37
N CYS A 400 6.28 -33.02 12.56
CA CYS A 400 5.58 -32.70 11.33
C CYS A 400 4.07 -32.83 11.58
N MET A 401 3.35 -31.70 11.68
CA MET A 401 1.89 -31.69 11.83
C MET A 401 1.23 -31.57 10.45
N LYS A 402 0.38 -32.54 10.10
CA LYS A 402 -0.39 -32.53 8.86
C LYS A 402 -1.88 -32.58 9.20
N PHE A 403 -2.62 -31.55 8.82
CA PHE A 403 -4.08 -31.52 8.97
C PHE A 403 -4.72 -32.19 7.76
N LEU A 404 -5.17 -33.43 7.94
CA LEU A 404 -5.86 -34.20 6.91
C LEU A 404 -7.37 -34.11 7.11
N SER A 405 -8.13 -34.22 6.01
CA SER A 405 -9.58 -34.39 6.11
C SER A 405 -9.91 -35.68 6.88
N ARG A 406 -11.08 -35.71 7.52
CA ARG A 406 -11.50 -36.84 8.38
C ARG A 406 -11.40 -38.21 7.69
N GLY A 407 -11.73 -38.27 6.39
CA GLY A 407 -11.62 -39.49 5.59
C GLY A 407 -10.18 -39.89 5.28
N SER A 408 -9.28 -38.92 5.10
CA SER A 408 -7.84 -39.18 4.92
C SER A 408 -7.16 -39.55 6.23
N ASN A 409 -7.56 -38.94 7.36
CA ASN A 409 -7.11 -39.36 8.70
C ASN A 409 -7.51 -40.80 8.99
N ALA A 410 -8.76 -41.19 8.72
CA ALA A 410 -9.19 -42.58 8.91
C ALA A 410 -8.39 -43.58 8.07
N LYS A 411 -7.92 -43.19 6.88
CA LYS A 411 -7.03 -44.02 6.05
C LYS A 411 -5.61 -44.11 6.61
N VAL A 412 -5.08 -42.99 7.11
CA VAL A 412 -3.75 -42.94 7.74
C VAL A 412 -3.75 -43.71 9.05
N ASP A 413 -4.78 -43.56 9.88
CA ASP A 413 -4.95 -44.31 11.13
C ASP A 413 -5.02 -45.81 10.86
N LYS A 414 -5.79 -46.24 9.85
CA LYS A 414 -5.82 -47.64 9.39
C LYS A 414 -4.46 -48.14 8.90
N PHE A 415 -3.71 -47.30 8.19
CA PHE A 415 -2.38 -47.66 7.72
C PHE A 415 -1.39 -47.83 8.89
N LEU A 416 -1.39 -46.90 9.84
CA LEU A 416 -0.54 -46.95 11.03
C LEU A 416 -0.88 -48.13 11.95
N THR A 417 -2.16 -48.45 12.13
CA THR A 417 -2.58 -49.64 12.90
C THR A 417 -2.34 -50.98 12.19
N SER A 418 -2.05 -50.98 10.89
CA SER A 418 -1.70 -52.20 10.13
C SER A 418 -0.20 -52.52 10.10
N GLN A 419 0.66 -51.59 10.57
CA GLN A 419 2.12 -51.75 10.60
C GLN A 419 2.72 -51.91 12.01
N GLY A 420 1.89 -51.85 13.06
CA GLY A 420 2.25 -52.24 14.43
C GLY A 420 1.60 -53.55 14.79
#